data_AF-A0A9D5KAZ2-F1
#
_entry.id   AF-A0A9D5KAZ2-F1
#
_cell.length_a   1.000
_cell.length_b   1.000
_cell.length_c   1.000
_cell.angle_alpha   90.00
_cell.angle_beta   90.00
_cell.angle_gamma   90.00
#
_symmetry.space_group_name_H-M   'P 1'
#
loop_
_entity.id
_entity.type
_entity.pdbx_description
1 polymer ?
#
loop_
_entity_poly.entity_id
_entity_poly.type
_entity_poly.pdbx_seq_one_letter_code
_entity_poly.pdbx_strand_id
1 'polypeptide(L)'
;MPKASCQGRDQSGWLLYHPQGHGPGRCGITCEPQGGGGQEAYESAAFCRHHPGCCPPVRRGVRCPGRRSVSGAGAGRNGRHCPRADAESVCGDHPKHTGRRMSRIPFEHKMAAHCETGTVAALLAHAGFAISEAMVFGISGGIFFAYLRTRQLPFPMFVMRSKPGQVRKNIGKRLKVDFAARTYRNAAAAREALDSLLEKKIPAAVQVDMFNMDYIPSYMKVHFNGHFVTVIGKENGAYIVSDCYHPEVAQVKALSLERGRFARGELAPKGLLFYPRQVPQSPDLAGPIRAGIKEACFNMLTVPIPFLGVRGIRYFARKLPAWPGLARDAEYLAHQIMMISVTLEDRGTGGAGFRFMYATFLQQAAQVLKSAELEELSREMMGIGDRWREISLSAARMSKRRELGADRLAGLGDMLMQRADEEEAFFRRLAAWAR
;
A
#
# COMPACT_ATOMS: atom_id res chain seq x y z
N MET A 1 -54.42 0.17 -19.74
CA MET A 1 -53.73 1.19 -18.91
C MET A 1 -54.21 1.04 -17.47
N PRO A 2 -53.41 1.34 -16.43
CA PRO A 2 -51.95 1.15 -16.23
C PRO A 2 -51.69 0.39 -14.88
N LYS A 3 -50.50 0.07 -14.35
CA LYS A 3 -49.08 0.29 -14.69
C LYS A 3 -48.20 -0.67 -13.85
N ALA A 4 -47.02 -0.94 -14.38
CA ALA A 4 -45.88 -1.61 -13.75
C ALA A 4 -45.19 -0.75 -12.68
N SER A 5 -44.39 -1.37 -11.80
CA SER A 5 -43.30 -0.69 -11.09
C SER A 5 -42.12 -1.62 -10.84
N CYS A 6 -40.95 -1.16 -11.31
CA CYS A 6 -39.61 -1.69 -11.08
C CYS A 6 -39.23 -1.73 -9.59
N GLN A 7 -38.49 -2.76 -9.18
CA GLN A 7 -37.64 -2.71 -7.98
C GLN A 7 -36.20 -3.05 -8.38
N GLY A 8 -35.35 -2.02 -8.41
CA GLY A 8 -33.90 -2.16 -8.47
C GLY A 8 -33.36 -2.62 -7.12
N ARG A 9 -32.45 -3.60 -7.14
CA ARG A 9 -31.62 -3.98 -5.99
C ARG A 9 -30.33 -3.20 -6.07
N ASP A 10 -30.08 -2.39 -5.06
CA ASP A 10 -28.76 -1.84 -4.76
C ASP A 10 -28.10 -2.76 -3.71
N GLN A 11 -26.87 -3.20 -4.00
CA GLN A 11 -26.02 -3.99 -3.11
C GLN A 11 -24.68 -3.25 -2.95
N SER A 12 -24.64 -2.28 -2.06
CA SER A 12 -23.39 -1.73 -1.52
C SER A 12 -23.31 -2.01 -0.02
N GLY A 13 -22.90 -3.23 0.34
CA GLY A 13 -22.66 -3.64 1.73
C GLY A 13 -21.24 -3.30 2.18
N TRP A 14 -20.94 -2.03 2.43
CA TRP A 14 -19.75 -1.63 3.20
C TRP A 14 -20.13 -1.50 4.67
N LEU A 15 -19.70 -2.47 5.48
CA LEU A 15 -19.83 -2.44 6.94
C LEU A 15 -18.83 -1.43 7.51
N LEU A 16 -19.30 -0.21 7.79
CA LEU A 16 -18.59 0.75 8.61
C LEU A 16 -18.64 0.30 10.09
N TYR A 17 -17.46 0.06 10.64
CA TYR A 17 -17.23 -0.37 12.01
C TYR A 17 -17.30 0.85 12.95
N HIS A 18 -18.37 1.01 13.72
CA HIS A 18 -18.45 1.96 14.83
C HIS A 18 -18.25 1.22 16.15
N PRO A 19 -17.27 1.60 17.01
CA PRO A 19 -17.29 1.22 18.41
C PRO A 19 -18.21 2.18 19.17
N GLN A 20 -19.36 1.69 19.64
CA GLN A 20 -20.17 2.39 20.64
C GLN A 20 -19.76 1.98 22.05
N GLY A 21 -19.69 2.98 22.93
CA GLY A 21 -20.06 2.82 24.35
C GLY A 21 -19.10 3.43 25.36
N HIS A 22 -19.33 4.69 25.75
CA HIS A 22 -19.42 5.17 27.14
C HIS A 22 -20.08 6.58 27.10
N GLY A 23 -21.28 6.73 27.67
CA GLY A 23 -22.03 8.02 27.74
C GLY A 23 -21.80 8.78 29.06
N PRO A 24 -22.70 9.68 29.51
CA PRO A 24 -23.50 10.66 28.77
C PRO A 24 -23.21 12.10 29.26
N GLY A 25 -23.39 13.11 28.40
CA GLY A 25 -23.33 14.52 28.77
C GLY A 25 -24.28 15.34 27.88
N ARG A 26 -25.40 15.78 28.45
CA ARG A 26 -26.45 16.56 27.78
C ARG A 26 -25.93 17.94 27.40
N CYS A 27 -26.23 18.38 26.17
CA CYS A 27 -26.73 19.73 25.90
C CYS A 27 -27.43 19.69 24.54
N GLY A 28 -28.75 19.83 24.56
CA GLY A 28 -29.59 19.75 23.38
C GLY A 28 -29.63 21.07 22.62
N ILE A 29 -29.74 20.97 21.30
CA ILE A 29 -30.46 21.94 20.46
C ILE A 29 -31.18 21.12 19.39
N THR A 30 -32.51 21.18 19.44
CA THR A 30 -33.43 20.66 18.42
C THR A 30 -33.55 21.66 17.28
N CYS A 31 -33.50 21.19 16.03
CA CYS A 31 -34.03 21.90 14.87
C CYS A 31 -34.80 20.90 14.00
N GLU A 32 -36.12 21.09 13.88
CA GLU A 32 -37.00 20.35 12.98
C GLU A 32 -36.77 20.78 11.51
N PRO A 33 -37.01 19.89 10.52
CA PRO A 33 -36.91 20.24 9.12
C PRO A 33 -38.26 20.74 8.56
N GLN A 34 -38.26 21.91 7.93
CA GLN A 34 -39.34 22.32 7.04
C GLN A 34 -39.05 21.79 5.62
N GLY A 35 -40.03 21.08 5.06
CA GLY A 35 -39.98 20.52 3.72
C GLY A 35 -40.24 21.54 2.62
N GLY A 36 -39.76 21.21 1.42
CA GLY A 36 -40.05 21.90 0.17
C GLY A 36 -39.20 21.30 -0.95
N GLY A 37 -39.85 20.56 -1.85
CA GLY A 37 -39.19 19.80 -2.91
C GLY A 37 -38.73 20.61 -4.12
N GLY A 38 -37.84 20.01 -4.90
CA GLY A 38 -37.40 20.49 -6.21
C GLY A 38 -36.01 19.95 -6.57
N GLN A 39 -35.95 19.09 -7.59
CA GLN A 39 -34.72 18.49 -8.15
C GLN A 39 -33.84 19.54 -8.82
N GLU A 40 -32.55 19.60 -8.45
CA GLU A 40 -31.35 19.59 -9.33
C GLU A 40 -30.09 20.02 -8.55
N ALA A 41 -28.97 19.35 -8.85
CA ALA A 41 -27.56 19.74 -8.63
C ALA A 41 -27.06 20.05 -7.20
N TYR A 42 -26.13 19.24 -6.68
CA TYR A 42 -25.15 19.69 -5.66
C TYR A 42 -23.80 18.95 -5.79
N GLU A 43 -22.95 19.44 -6.71
CA GLU A 43 -21.58 19.78 -6.33
C GLU A 43 -21.65 21.12 -5.60
N SER A 44 -21.29 21.17 -4.31
CA SER A 44 -20.69 22.33 -3.62
C SER A 44 -20.77 22.15 -2.10
N ALA A 45 -19.63 21.78 -1.49
CA ALA A 45 -19.42 22.08 -0.07
C ALA A 45 -19.01 23.55 0.03
N ALA A 46 -19.92 24.33 0.61
CA ALA A 46 -19.80 25.77 0.75
C ALA A 46 -18.58 26.19 1.58
N PHE A 47 -17.88 27.18 1.04
CA PHE A 47 -17.00 28.11 1.73
C PHE A 47 -17.66 28.69 3.00
N CYS A 48 -17.03 28.53 4.16
CA CYS A 48 -17.17 29.51 5.24
C CYS A 48 -16.25 30.69 4.94
N ARG A 49 -16.83 31.80 4.45
CA ARG A 49 -16.14 33.10 4.42
C ARG A 49 -16.06 33.65 5.85
N HIS A 50 -14.86 33.99 6.30
CA HIS A 50 -14.64 34.91 7.39
C HIS A 50 -14.77 36.35 6.87
N HIS A 51 -15.59 37.18 7.52
CA HIS A 51 -15.47 38.63 7.45
C HIS A 51 -15.02 39.18 8.82
N PRO A 52 -14.24 40.27 8.84
CA PRO A 52 -13.42 40.68 9.96
C PRO A 52 -14.18 41.57 10.95
N GLY A 53 -13.79 41.49 12.22
CA GLY A 53 -14.22 42.43 13.25
C GLY A 53 -14.87 41.74 14.43
N CYS A 54 -14.05 41.44 15.44
CA CYS A 54 -14.39 41.49 16.87
C CYS A 54 -13.18 40.97 17.67
N CYS A 55 -12.43 41.88 18.28
CA CYS A 55 -11.39 41.58 19.27
C CYS A 55 -12.00 41.00 20.56
N PRO A 56 -11.37 40.01 21.20
CA PRO A 56 -11.59 39.74 22.62
C PRO A 56 -10.52 40.45 23.50
N PRO A 57 -10.81 40.70 24.79
CA PRO A 57 -10.17 41.73 25.58
C PRO A 57 -8.84 41.30 26.24
N VAL A 58 -7.99 42.31 26.43
CA VAL A 58 -6.75 42.28 27.21
C VAL A 58 -7.05 42.08 28.70
N ARG A 59 -6.40 41.11 29.35
CA ARG A 59 -6.18 41.11 30.81
C ARG A 59 -4.70 41.06 31.13
N ARG A 60 -4.29 42.03 31.97
CA ARG A 60 -2.94 42.25 32.50
C ARG A 60 -2.56 41.22 33.56
N GLY A 61 -1.28 40.86 33.57
CA GLY A 61 -0.47 40.60 34.76
C GLY A 61 -0.55 39.21 35.38
N VAL A 62 0.59 38.50 35.44
CA VAL A 62 1.37 38.21 36.67
C VAL A 62 2.55 37.27 36.35
N ARG A 63 3.76 37.78 36.65
CA ARG A 63 5.05 37.21 37.07
C ARG A 63 5.59 35.88 36.50
N CYS A 64 6.77 35.99 35.88
CA CYS A 64 7.80 34.95 35.77
C CYS A 64 8.58 34.76 37.09
N PRO A 65 8.99 33.53 37.46
CA PRO A 65 9.99 33.32 38.50
C PRO A 65 11.38 33.02 37.93
N GLY A 66 12.41 33.63 38.54
CA GLY A 66 13.68 32.96 38.80
C GLY A 66 14.90 33.34 37.95
N ARG A 67 15.57 34.45 38.28
CA ARG A 67 17.04 34.56 38.18
C ARG A 67 17.63 34.19 39.54
N ARG A 68 18.66 33.33 39.57
CA ARG A 68 19.65 33.29 40.65
C ARG A 68 20.85 34.13 40.26
N SER A 69 21.27 34.93 41.24
CA SER A 69 22.40 35.84 41.29
C SER A 69 23.75 35.12 41.39
N VAL A 70 24.77 35.68 40.74
CA VAL A 70 26.14 35.68 41.27
C VAL A 70 26.71 37.09 41.09
N SER A 71 27.34 37.57 42.15
CA SER A 71 27.85 38.91 42.41
C SER A 71 29.36 39.03 42.15
N GLY A 72 29.78 40.22 41.69
CA GLY A 72 30.89 40.96 42.32
C GLY A 72 32.25 41.05 41.62
N ALA A 73 32.82 42.26 41.74
CA ALA A 73 34.18 42.76 41.39
C ALA A 73 34.43 43.06 39.89
N GLY A 74 34.95 44.22 39.47
CA GLY A 74 35.50 45.40 40.14
C GLY A 74 36.24 46.22 39.07
N ALA A 75 36.23 47.55 39.20
CA ALA A 75 36.47 48.56 38.16
C ALA A 75 37.94 48.78 37.70
N GLY A 76 38.09 49.36 36.50
CA GLY A 76 38.91 50.57 36.32
C GLY A 76 39.86 50.61 35.11
N ARG A 77 39.60 51.51 34.16
CA ARG A 77 40.43 52.71 33.85
C ARG A 77 40.24 53.24 32.40
N ASN A 78 39.98 54.55 32.35
CA ASN A 78 40.42 55.57 31.40
C ASN A 78 40.33 55.36 29.88
N GLY A 79 39.38 56.11 29.29
CA GLY A 79 39.71 57.14 28.30
C GLY A 79 39.89 56.69 26.84
N ARG A 80 38.98 57.14 25.98
CA ARG A 80 39.27 58.14 24.94
C ARG A 80 38.05 58.34 24.02
N HIS A 81 37.87 59.62 23.70
CA HIS A 81 37.18 60.23 22.57
C HIS A 81 36.37 59.36 21.59
N CYS A 82 35.12 59.77 21.41
CA CYS A 82 34.33 59.52 20.21
C CYS A 82 34.55 60.69 19.23
N PRO A 83 34.84 60.41 17.95
CA PRO A 83 34.23 61.19 16.89
C PRO A 83 33.43 60.27 15.96
N ARG A 84 32.19 60.71 15.68
CA ARG A 84 31.38 60.24 14.56
C ARG A 84 32.15 60.47 13.26
N ALA A 85 32.23 59.42 12.45
CA ALA A 85 32.51 59.54 11.02
C ALA A 85 31.68 58.48 10.29
N ASP A 86 31.02 58.95 9.25
CA ASP A 86 30.11 58.23 8.38
C ASP A 86 30.82 57.06 7.68
N ALA A 87 30.12 55.94 7.55
CA ALA A 87 30.47 54.90 6.59
C ALA A 87 29.21 54.10 6.23
N GLU A 88 28.67 54.40 5.06
CA GLU A 88 27.78 53.53 4.30
C GLU A 88 28.38 52.12 4.24
N SER A 89 27.71 51.16 4.89
CA SER A 89 28.12 49.76 4.81
C SER A 89 27.36 49.06 3.69
N VAL A 90 28.15 48.70 2.68
CA VAL A 90 27.85 47.81 1.57
C VAL A 90 27.18 46.54 2.10
N CYS A 91 25.89 46.38 1.82
CA CYS A 91 25.20 45.11 1.99
C CYS A 91 25.67 44.17 0.87
N GLY A 92 26.64 43.31 1.20
CA GLY A 92 27.10 42.25 0.31
C GLY A 92 25.98 41.25 0.00
N ASP A 93 25.83 40.98 -1.30
CA ASP A 93 24.96 39.96 -1.86
C ASP A 93 25.09 38.62 -1.13
N HIS A 94 24.02 38.18 -0.49
CA HIS A 94 23.81 36.77 -0.20
C HIS A 94 23.51 36.05 -1.52
N PRO A 95 24.15 34.90 -1.81
CA PRO A 95 23.84 34.14 -3.00
C PRO A 95 22.38 33.71 -2.94
N LYS A 96 21.56 34.26 -3.84
CA LYS A 96 20.19 33.84 -4.08
C LYS A 96 20.26 32.36 -4.47
N HIS A 97 19.93 31.46 -3.54
CA HIS A 97 19.48 30.13 -3.88
C HIS A 97 18.25 30.31 -4.78
N THR A 98 18.46 30.24 -6.09
CA THR A 98 17.40 30.13 -7.07
C THR A 98 16.72 28.79 -6.80
N GLY A 99 15.72 28.81 -5.91
CA GLY A 99 14.85 27.68 -5.64
C GLY A 99 14.12 27.33 -6.92
N ARG A 100 14.74 26.46 -7.72
CA ARG A 100 14.16 25.94 -8.95
C ARG A 100 12.85 25.26 -8.56
N ARG A 101 11.72 25.84 -8.94
CA ARG A 101 10.38 25.30 -8.65
C ARG A 101 10.25 23.97 -9.38
N MET A 102 10.55 22.87 -8.69
CA MET A 102 10.28 21.55 -9.22
C MET A 102 8.76 21.35 -9.25
N SER A 103 8.17 21.45 -10.45
CA SER A 103 6.72 21.29 -10.60
C SER A 103 6.32 19.82 -10.69
N ARG A 104 5.15 19.49 -10.13
CA ARG A 104 4.48 18.19 -10.24
C ARG A 104 4.41 17.70 -11.69
N ILE A 105 4.70 16.42 -11.89
CA ILE A 105 4.56 15.71 -13.16
C ILE A 105 3.06 15.39 -13.35
N PRO A 106 2.46 15.68 -14.52
CA PRO A 106 1.14 15.18 -14.87
C PRO A 106 1.14 13.65 -14.82
N PHE A 107 0.55 13.10 -13.76
CA PHE A 107 0.55 11.67 -13.49
C PHE A 107 -0.86 11.26 -13.08
N GLU A 108 -1.40 10.27 -13.80
CA GLU A 108 -2.73 9.73 -13.49
C GLU A 108 -2.62 8.84 -12.24
N HIS A 109 -3.06 9.38 -11.11
CA HIS A 109 -3.11 8.64 -9.87
C HIS A 109 -4.23 7.58 -9.94
N LYS A 110 -3.89 6.34 -9.56
CA LYS A 110 -4.85 5.24 -9.45
C LYS A 110 -4.58 4.46 -8.18
N MET A 111 -5.65 4.17 -7.46
CA MET A 111 -5.61 3.14 -6.44
C MET A 111 -5.42 1.77 -7.11
N ALA A 112 -4.78 0.87 -6.38
CA ALA A 112 -4.50 -0.49 -6.83
C ALA A 112 -4.58 -1.42 -5.63
N ALA A 113 -4.85 -2.69 -5.87
CA ALA A 113 -4.96 -3.66 -4.80
C ALA A 113 -3.62 -3.95 -4.14
N HIS A 114 -2.51 -3.96 -4.90
CA HIS A 114 -1.19 -4.34 -4.41
C HIS A 114 -0.12 -3.31 -4.80
N CYS A 115 0.67 -2.88 -3.83
CA CYS A 115 1.59 -1.74 -4.03
C CYS A 115 2.64 -1.96 -5.11
N GLU A 116 3.18 -3.17 -5.25
CA GLU A 116 4.23 -3.44 -6.25
C GLU A 116 3.67 -3.50 -7.68
N THR A 117 2.57 -4.23 -7.89
CA THR A 117 1.94 -4.36 -9.22
C THR A 117 1.27 -3.06 -9.64
N GLY A 118 0.59 -2.38 -8.73
CA GLY A 118 0.03 -1.05 -8.97
C GLY A 118 1.07 -0.02 -9.35
N THR A 119 2.20 0.02 -8.64
CA THR A 119 3.33 0.92 -8.97
C THR A 119 3.91 0.63 -10.34
N VAL A 120 4.11 -0.65 -10.69
CA VAL A 120 4.60 -1.03 -12.03
C VAL A 120 3.59 -0.65 -13.11
N ALA A 121 2.31 -0.94 -12.93
CA ALA A 121 1.26 -0.58 -13.88
C ALA A 121 1.18 0.94 -14.10
N ALA A 122 1.21 1.72 -13.03
CA ALA A 122 1.14 3.18 -13.10
C ALA A 122 2.35 3.80 -13.81
N LEU A 123 3.57 3.30 -13.54
CA LEU A 123 4.77 3.75 -14.24
C LEU A 123 4.76 3.41 -15.74
N LEU A 124 4.28 2.21 -16.10
CA LEU A 124 4.16 1.81 -17.50
C LEU A 124 3.10 2.63 -18.24
N ALA A 125 1.95 2.87 -17.61
CA ALA A 125 0.90 3.71 -18.16
C ALA A 125 1.40 5.14 -18.43
N HIS A 126 2.14 5.73 -17.48
CA HIS A 126 2.75 7.05 -17.66
C HIS A 126 3.78 7.07 -18.80
N ALA A 127 4.52 5.98 -19.00
CA ALA A 127 5.48 5.83 -20.09
C ALA A 127 4.82 5.47 -21.44
N GLY A 128 3.50 5.56 -21.56
CA GLY A 128 2.76 5.36 -22.81
C GLY A 128 2.31 3.92 -23.06
N PHE A 129 2.44 3.01 -22.08
CA PHE A 129 1.98 1.63 -22.20
C PHE A 129 0.95 1.30 -21.10
N ALA A 130 -0.31 1.51 -21.43
CA ALA A 130 -1.42 1.19 -20.55
C ALA A 130 -1.56 -0.34 -20.38
N ILE A 131 -1.34 -0.83 -19.17
CA ILE A 131 -1.51 -2.22 -18.78
C ILE A 131 -2.20 -2.27 -17.41
N SER A 132 -3.15 -3.19 -17.24
CA SER A 132 -3.86 -3.33 -15.96
C SER A 132 -2.96 -3.93 -14.88
N GLU A 133 -3.31 -3.69 -13.61
CA GLU A 133 -2.64 -4.35 -12.48
C GLU A 133 -2.71 -5.88 -12.58
N ALA A 134 -3.87 -6.43 -12.95
CA ALA A 134 -4.05 -7.86 -13.11
C ALA A 134 -3.13 -8.45 -14.19
N MET A 135 -2.98 -7.77 -15.32
CA MET A 135 -2.05 -8.18 -16.38
C MET A 135 -0.59 -8.14 -15.92
N VAL A 136 -0.19 -7.10 -15.18
CA VAL A 136 1.13 -7.03 -14.55
C VAL A 136 1.32 -8.22 -13.59
N PHE A 137 0.35 -8.52 -12.74
CA PHE A 137 0.43 -9.64 -11.79
C PHE A 137 0.55 -10.99 -12.50
N GLY A 138 -0.36 -11.28 -13.44
CA GLY A 138 -0.40 -12.56 -14.15
C GLY A 138 0.79 -12.81 -15.08
N ILE A 139 1.18 -11.81 -15.90
CA ILE A 139 2.36 -11.90 -16.76
C ILE A 139 3.62 -12.06 -15.91
N SER A 140 3.68 -11.46 -14.72
CA SER A 140 4.81 -11.65 -13.81
C SER A 140 4.89 -13.04 -13.16
N GLY A 141 3.88 -13.92 -13.33
CA GLY A 141 3.82 -15.19 -12.62
C GLY A 141 3.54 -15.00 -11.12
N GLY A 142 2.77 -13.97 -10.78
CA GLY A 142 2.68 -13.43 -9.42
C GLY A 142 2.01 -14.35 -8.39
N ILE A 143 1.09 -15.22 -8.81
CA ILE A 143 0.37 -16.14 -7.90
C ILE A 143 1.31 -17.24 -7.40
N PHE A 144 1.28 -17.48 -6.09
CA PHE A 144 2.11 -18.47 -5.43
C PHE A 144 1.49 -18.91 -4.10
N PHE A 145 2.08 -19.91 -3.46
CA PHE A 145 1.83 -20.18 -2.05
C PHE A 145 3.10 -20.69 -1.37
N ALA A 146 3.36 -20.24 -0.14
CA ALA A 146 4.35 -20.86 0.71
C ALA A 146 3.94 -20.76 2.19
N TYR A 147 4.12 -21.85 2.94
CA TYR A 147 4.02 -21.85 4.39
C TYR A 147 5.43 -21.88 4.99
N LEU A 148 5.78 -20.85 5.74
CA LEU A 148 7.13 -20.62 6.23
C LEU A 148 7.16 -20.73 7.76
N ARG A 149 8.03 -21.62 8.24
CA ARG A 149 8.42 -21.71 9.64
C ARG A 149 9.95 -21.76 9.69
N THR A 150 10.56 -20.64 10.05
CA THR A 150 12.02 -20.50 10.17
C THR A 150 12.38 -20.02 11.57
N ARG A 151 13.66 -20.14 11.96
CA ARG A 151 14.12 -19.69 13.28
C ARG A 151 14.07 -18.16 13.45
N GLN A 152 14.03 -17.42 12.35
CA GLN A 152 13.97 -15.96 12.32
C GLN A 152 12.54 -15.42 12.48
N LEU A 153 11.52 -16.27 12.27
CA LEU A 153 10.13 -15.88 12.40
C LEU A 153 9.61 -16.20 13.81
N PRO A 154 8.99 -15.25 14.52
CA PRO A 154 8.46 -15.49 15.85
C PRO A 154 7.28 -16.47 15.85
N PHE A 155 6.59 -16.61 14.72
CA PHE A 155 5.49 -17.55 14.51
C PHE A 155 5.43 -17.96 13.04
N PRO A 156 4.90 -19.16 12.70
CA PRO A 156 4.72 -19.53 11.29
C PRO A 156 3.86 -18.52 10.53
N MET A 157 4.18 -18.31 9.26
CA MET A 157 3.42 -17.44 8.36
C MET A 157 3.19 -18.13 7.02
N PHE A 158 2.30 -17.58 6.20
CA PHE A 158 2.20 -17.97 4.80
C PHE A 158 2.25 -16.74 3.89
N VAL A 159 2.66 -16.96 2.65
CA VAL A 159 2.66 -15.96 1.58
C VAL A 159 1.95 -16.51 0.36
N MET A 160 1.28 -15.64 -0.40
CA MET A 160 0.43 -16.03 -1.53
C MET A 160 0.86 -15.41 -2.86
N ARG A 161 2.09 -14.88 -2.90
CA ARG A 161 2.65 -14.25 -4.08
C ARG A 161 4.14 -14.52 -4.23
N SER A 162 4.63 -14.29 -5.44
CA SER A 162 6.05 -14.29 -5.76
C SER A 162 6.84 -13.32 -4.86
N LYS A 163 8.15 -13.57 -4.72
CA LYS A 163 9.05 -12.78 -3.88
C LYS A 163 9.02 -11.29 -4.27
N PRO A 164 9.05 -10.34 -3.31
CA PRO A 164 9.14 -8.91 -3.60
C PRO A 164 10.30 -8.57 -4.55
N GLY A 165 10.02 -7.68 -5.52
CA GLY A 165 10.94 -7.27 -6.58
C GLY A 165 10.93 -8.18 -7.81
N GLN A 166 10.31 -9.36 -7.74
CA GLN A 166 10.25 -10.27 -8.88
C GLN A 166 9.26 -9.80 -9.95
N VAL A 167 8.21 -9.05 -9.57
CA VAL A 167 7.21 -8.50 -10.49
C VAL A 167 7.91 -7.63 -11.55
N ARG A 168 8.67 -6.63 -11.12
CA ARG A 168 9.42 -5.74 -12.01
C ARG A 168 10.39 -6.51 -12.91
N LYS A 169 11.11 -7.50 -12.37
CA LYS A 169 12.09 -8.29 -13.14
C LYS A 169 11.41 -9.12 -14.22
N ASN A 170 10.32 -9.80 -13.88
CA ASN A 170 9.60 -10.66 -14.81
C ASN A 170 8.88 -9.84 -15.88
N ILE A 171 8.31 -8.69 -15.52
CA ILE A 171 7.74 -7.74 -16.49
C ILE A 171 8.81 -7.17 -17.41
N GLY A 172 9.94 -6.72 -16.88
CA GLY A 172 11.06 -6.24 -17.69
C GLY A 172 11.52 -7.28 -18.70
N LYS A 173 11.68 -8.54 -18.26
CA LYS A 173 12.08 -9.65 -19.13
C LYS A 173 11.02 -9.98 -20.20
N ARG A 174 9.75 -10.14 -19.79
CA ARG A 174 8.69 -10.67 -20.68
C ARG A 174 8.15 -9.62 -21.62
N LEU A 175 7.94 -8.40 -21.13
CA LEU A 175 7.44 -7.27 -21.92
C LEU A 175 8.58 -6.44 -22.52
N LYS A 176 9.84 -6.87 -22.39
CA LYS A 176 11.02 -6.14 -22.90
C LYS A 176 11.07 -4.68 -22.44
N VAL A 177 10.63 -4.43 -21.21
CA VAL A 177 10.74 -3.11 -20.58
C VAL A 177 12.12 -3.00 -19.93
N ASP A 178 12.88 -1.97 -20.30
CA ASP A 178 14.13 -1.66 -19.64
C ASP A 178 13.87 -0.84 -18.38
N PHE A 179 13.96 -1.47 -17.22
CA PHE A 179 13.90 -0.78 -15.93
C PHE A 179 15.29 -0.40 -15.44
N ALA A 180 15.52 0.89 -15.22
CA ALA A 180 16.60 1.32 -14.34
C ALA A 180 16.22 0.99 -12.89
N ALA A 181 17.12 0.35 -12.15
CA ALA A 181 16.91 0.02 -10.76
C ALA A 181 18.22 0.11 -9.97
N ARG A 182 18.20 0.80 -8.83
CA ARG A 182 19.40 0.98 -8.00
C ARG A 182 19.05 1.09 -6.52
N THR A 183 19.88 0.48 -5.69
CA THR A 183 19.93 0.72 -4.24
C THR A 183 21.09 1.64 -3.89
N TYR A 184 21.00 2.31 -2.75
CA TYR A 184 21.98 3.30 -2.32
C TYR A 184 22.44 3.00 -0.89
N ARG A 185 23.72 3.25 -0.62
CA ARG A 185 24.28 3.19 0.74
C ARG A 185 24.18 4.53 1.48
N ASN A 186 24.08 5.63 0.73
CA ASN A 186 24.04 7.00 1.23
C ASN A 186 22.68 7.65 0.88
N ALA A 187 22.01 8.19 1.90
CA ALA A 187 20.73 8.87 1.75
C ALA A 187 20.81 10.13 0.88
N ALA A 188 21.87 10.93 1.01
CA ALA A 188 22.07 12.14 0.20
C ALA A 188 22.17 11.80 -1.30
N ALA A 189 22.96 10.78 -1.66
CA ALA A 189 23.08 10.33 -3.04
C ALA A 189 21.76 9.76 -3.60
N ALA A 190 20.97 9.08 -2.77
CA ALA A 190 19.67 8.53 -3.15
C ALA A 190 18.61 9.62 -3.33
N ARG A 191 18.74 10.73 -2.61
CA ARG A 191 17.92 11.93 -2.72
C ARG A 191 18.26 12.72 -3.98
N GLU A 192 19.54 12.97 -4.21
CA GLU A 192 20.04 13.64 -5.42
C GLU A 192 19.63 12.89 -6.70
N ALA A 193 19.77 11.56 -6.72
CA ALA A 193 19.34 10.76 -7.86
C ALA A 193 17.83 10.83 -8.11
N LEU A 194 17.01 10.88 -7.04
CA LEU A 194 15.57 11.05 -7.15
C LEU A 194 15.22 12.45 -7.67
N ASP A 195 15.79 13.49 -7.07
CA ASP A 195 15.57 14.88 -7.46
C ASP A 195 15.96 15.11 -8.93
N SER A 196 17.08 14.55 -9.39
CA SER A 196 17.52 14.64 -10.80
C SER A 196 16.52 14.00 -11.78
N LEU A 197 15.82 12.92 -11.40
CA LEU A 197 14.79 12.31 -12.24
C LEU A 197 13.54 13.20 -12.30
N LEU A 198 13.14 13.77 -11.17
CA LEU A 198 11.98 14.66 -11.11
C LEU A 198 12.23 15.96 -11.91
N GLU A 199 13.45 16.49 -11.91
CA GLU A 199 13.84 17.61 -12.78
C GLU A 199 13.68 17.28 -14.25
N LYS A 200 13.99 16.04 -14.64
CA LYS A 200 13.81 15.51 -16.01
C LYS A 200 12.38 15.07 -16.30
N LYS A 201 11.42 15.32 -15.40
CA LYS A 201 10.02 14.90 -15.51
C LYS A 201 9.82 13.38 -15.61
N ILE A 202 10.73 12.62 -14.99
CA ILE A 202 10.65 11.16 -14.92
C ILE A 202 10.12 10.77 -13.53
N PRO A 203 8.89 10.22 -13.40
CA PRO A 203 8.42 9.69 -12.13
C PRO A 203 9.19 8.43 -11.77
N ALA A 204 9.42 8.23 -10.48
CA ALA A 204 10.23 7.11 -10.00
C ALA A 204 9.55 6.40 -8.82
N ALA A 205 9.53 5.08 -8.88
CA ALA A 205 9.13 4.26 -7.75
C ALA A 205 10.25 4.17 -6.73
N VAL A 206 9.88 4.24 -5.46
CA VAL A 206 10.77 4.00 -4.33
C VAL A 206 10.14 2.97 -3.39
N GLN A 207 11.00 2.17 -2.76
CA GLN A 207 10.58 1.30 -1.67
C GLN A 207 10.71 2.08 -0.34
N VAL A 208 9.71 1.95 0.53
CA VAL A 208 9.63 2.69 1.79
C VAL A 208 9.12 1.79 2.92
N ASP A 209 9.44 2.18 4.15
CA ASP A 209 8.71 1.77 5.34
C ASP A 209 7.40 2.57 5.46
N MET A 210 6.26 1.86 5.41
CA MET A 210 4.92 2.48 5.41
C MET A 210 4.68 3.37 6.63
N PHE A 211 5.18 2.99 7.81
CA PHE A 211 5.06 3.77 9.05
C PHE A 211 5.57 5.22 8.92
N ASN A 212 6.62 5.41 8.14
CA ASN A 212 7.24 6.72 7.95
C ASN A 212 6.47 7.63 6.98
N MET A 213 5.42 7.15 6.30
CA MET A 213 4.64 7.97 5.39
C MET A 213 3.67 8.87 6.17
N ASP A 214 3.85 10.19 6.07
CA ASP A 214 3.13 11.18 6.90
C ASP A 214 1.62 11.20 6.63
N TYR A 215 1.23 10.93 5.38
CA TYR A 215 -0.17 10.94 4.93
C TYR A 215 -0.94 9.67 5.30
N ILE A 216 -0.27 8.62 5.76
CA ILE A 216 -0.94 7.43 6.26
C ILE A 216 -1.49 7.72 7.67
N PRO A 217 -2.81 7.58 7.90
CA PRO A 217 -3.41 7.76 9.21
C PRO A 217 -2.75 6.90 10.30
N SER A 218 -2.63 7.45 11.52
CA SER A 218 -1.92 6.81 12.63
C SER A 218 -2.38 5.38 12.94
N TYR A 219 -3.68 5.10 12.81
CA TYR A 219 -4.25 3.78 13.05
C TYR A 219 -3.89 2.73 11.98
N MET A 220 -3.39 3.13 10.81
CA MET A 220 -2.87 2.25 9.76
C MET A 220 -1.35 2.19 9.71
N LYS A 221 -0.65 2.96 10.54
CA LYS A 221 0.82 2.98 10.52
C LYS A 221 1.38 1.69 11.07
N VAL A 222 1.96 0.90 10.18
CA VAL A 222 2.67 -0.35 10.50
C VAL A 222 4.10 -0.27 9.96
N HIS A 223 5.06 -0.77 10.73
CA HIS A 223 6.42 -0.95 10.23
C HIS A 223 6.42 -2.07 9.20
N PHE A 224 6.53 -1.69 7.94
CA PHE A 224 6.53 -2.56 6.79
C PHE A 224 7.42 -1.95 5.70
N ASN A 225 8.66 -2.43 5.64
CA ASN A 225 9.68 -2.02 4.68
C ASN A 225 9.37 -2.42 3.23
N GLY A 226 8.34 -3.23 2.98
CA GLY A 226 8.00 -3.79 1.67
C GLY A 226 7.04 -2.94 0.84
N HIS A 227 6.81 -1.67 1.20
CA HIS A 227 5.84 -0.81 0.53
C HIS A 227 6.46 -0.04 -0.64
N PHE A 228 5.72 0.13 -1.73
CA PHE A 228 6.16 0.83 -2.93
C PHE A 228 5.27 2.03 -3.21
N VAL A 229 5.88 3.18 -3.48
CA VAL A 229 5.18 4.41 -3.83
C VAL A 229 5.86 5.06 -5.03
N THR A 230 5.09 5.76 -5.86
CA THR A 230 5.63 6.50 -7.01
C THR A 230 5.80 7.97 -6.65
N VAL A 231 7.01 8.49 -6.71
CA VAL A 231 7.30 9.91 -6.52
C VAL A 231 7.12 10.63 -7.86
N ILE A 232 6.27 11.66 -7.87
CA ILE A 232 5.83 12.36 -9.08
C ILE A 232 6.12 13.86 -9.04
N GLY A 233 6.80 14.35 -8.02
CA GLY A 233 7.17 15.76 -7.92
C GLY A 233 7.74 16.14 -6.57
N LYS A 234 8.11 17.40 -6.42
CA LYS A 234 8.58 17.97 -5.16
C LYS A 234 8.23 19.44 -5.07
N GLU A 235 7.30 19.80 -4.20
CA GLU A 235 6.79 21.16 -4.07
C GLU A 235 7.04 21.66 -2.64
N ASN A 236 7.52 22.91 -2.51
CA ASN A 236 7.77 23.55 -1.21
C ASN A 236 8.61 22.70 -0.23
N GLY A 237 9.57 21.92 -0.76
CA GLY A 237 10.43 21.03 0.04
C GLY A 237 9.81 19.68 0.43
N ALA A 238 8.54 19.41 0.12
CA ALA A 238 7.89 18.12 0.28
C ALA A 238 7.83 17.35 -1.05
N TYR A 239 7.86 16.03 -1.00
CA TYR A 239 7.66 15.19 -2.17
C TYR A 239 6.17 14.95 -2.41
N ILE A 240 5.78 14.93 -3.69
CA ILE A 240 4.44 14.54 -4.13
C ILE A 240 4.50 13.07 -4.54
N VAL A 241 3.64 12.24 -3.96
CA VAL A 241 3.63 10.79 -4.20
C VAL A 241 2.25 10.32 -4.66
N SER A 242 2.25 9.32 -5.53
CA SER A 242 1.12 8.48 -5.87
C SER A 242 1.31 7.14 -5.16
N ASP A 243 0.42 6.84 -4.21
CA ASP A 243 0.41 5.61 -3.41
C ASP A 243 -0.93 4.90 -3.59
N CYS A 244 -0.92 3.62 -3.97
CA CYS A 244 -2.13 2.85 -4.27
C CYS A 244 -3.11 2.71 -3.09
N TYR A 245 -2.66 2.94 -1.85
CA TYR A 245 -3.52 2.90 -0.65
C TYR A 245 -4.09 4.26 -0.25
N HIS A 246 -3.77 5.32 -0.98
CA HIS A 246 -4.34 6.65 -0.76
C HIS A 246 -5.24 7.01 -1.94
N PRO A 247 -6.42 7.62 -1.73
CA PRO A 247 -7.35 7.93 -2.82
C PRO A 247 -6.90 9.09 -3.72
N GLU A 248 -5.98 9.91 -3.23
CA GLU A 248 -5.45 11.06 -3.95
C GLU A 248 -3.92 11.03 -3.95
N VAL A 249 -3.30 11.91 -4.74
CA VAL A 249 -1.87 12.16 -4.56
C VAL A 249 -1.61 12.75 -3.18
N ALA A 250 -0.54 12.31 -2.53
CA ALA A 250 -0.20 12.75 -1.20
C ALA A 250 1.07 13.59 -1.18
N GLN A 251 1.22 14.42 -0.14
CA GLN A 251 2.48 15.07 0.19
C GLN A 251 3.18 14.31 1.30
N VAL A 252 4.49 14.13 1.18
CA VAL A 252 5.34 13.54 2.21
C VAL A 252 6.55 14.44 2.47
N LYS A 253 6.85 14.71 3.73
CA LYS A 253 8.02 15.54 4.10
C LYS A 253 9.28 14.84 3.61
N ALA A 254 10.27 15.61 3.15
CA ALA A 254 11.53 15.06 2.66
C ALA A 254 12.22 14.15 3.70
N LEU A 255 12.22 14.55 4.98
CA LEU A 255 12.79 13.76 6.06
C LEU A 255 12.03 12.44 6.30
N SER A 256 10.70 12.47 6.21
CA SER A 256 9.85 11.29 6.38
C SER A 256 10.06 10.28 5.25
N LEU A 257 10.14 10.76 4.00
CA LEU A 257 10.49 9.91 2.86
C LEU A 257 11.90 9.32 3.00
N GLU A 258 12.88 10.12 3.43
CA GLU A 258 14.26 9.67 3.62
C GLU A 258 14.34 8.59 4.71
N ARG A 259 13.69 8.79 5.86
CA ARG A 259 13.57 7.76 6.92
C ARG A 259 12.93 6.49 6.39
N GLY A 260 11.82 6.60 5.65
CA GLY A 260 11.14 5.46 5.05
C GLY A 260 12.04 4.68 4.10
N ARG A 261 12.82 5.37 3.25
CA ARG A 261 13.72 4.75 2.26
C ARG A 261 14.95 4.07 2.87
N PHE A 262 15.29 4.38 4.13
CA PHE A 262 16.48 3.86 4.80
C PHE A 262 16.20 3.16 6.14
N ALA A 263 14.93 2.84 6.40
CA ALA A 263 14.53 2.02 7.53
C ALA A 263 15.26 0.66 7.52
N ARG A 264 15.62 0.19 8.72
CA ARG A 264 16.33 -1.08 8.94
C ARG A 264 15.33 -2.22 9.16
N GLY A 265 15.83 -3.46 9.12
CA GLY A 265 15.04 -4.66 9.40
C GLY A 265 14.80 -5.55 8.18
N GLU A 266 13.85 -6.47 8.28
CA GLU A 266 13.47 -7.36 7.19
C GLU A 266 12.94 -6.55 6.00
N LEU A 267 13.25 -6.97 4.78
CA LEU A 267 12.92 -6.25 3.54
C LEU A 267 13.41 -4.79 3.49
N ALA A 268 14.43 -4.40 4.26
CA ALA A 268 14.95 -3.03 4.32
C ALA A 268 15.08 -2.39 2.92
N PRO A 269 14.56 -1.16 2.69
CA PRO A 269 14.46 -0.61 1.33
C PRO A 269 15.80 -0.24 0.71
N LYS A 270 16.80 0.10 1.53
CA LYS A 270 18.18 0.44 1.10
C LYS A 270 18.20 1.50 -0.03
N GLY A 271 17.32 2.49 0.08
CA GLY A 271 17.17 3.55 -0.89
C GLY A 271 16.70 3.10 -2.28
N LEU A 272 16.15 1.88 -2.42
CA LEU A 272 15.75 1.32 -3.71
C LEU A 272 14.89 2.33 -4.48
N LEU A 273 15.32 2.60 -5.70
CA LEU A 273 14.67 3.46 -6.67
C LEU A 273 14.62 2.73 -8.02
N PHE A 274 13.49 2.81 -8.71
CA PHE A 274 13.39 2.32 -10.08
C PHE A 274 12.38 3.09 -10.93
N TYR A 275 12.59 3.04 -12.24
CA TYR A 275 11.71 3.66 -13.25
C TYR A 275 11.96 2.98 -14.61
N PRO A 276 10.97 2.95 -15.50
CA PRO A 276 11.18 2.50 -16.87
C PRO A 276 12.03 3.53 -17.64
N ARG A 277 13.14 3.08 -18.25
CA ARG A 277 13.94 3.89 -19.18
C ARG A 277 13.40 3.79 -20.60
N GLN A 278 12.98 2.58 -20.98
CA GLN A 278 12.44 2.30 -22.30
C GLN A 278 11.27 1.33 -22.16
N VAL A 279 10.17 1.66 -22.83
CA VAL A 279 8.95 0.86 -22.88
C VAL A 279 8.59 0.64 -24.34
N PRO A 280 8.28 -0.60 -24.76
CA PRO A 280 7.78 -0.82 -26.12
C PRO A 280 6.41 -0.15 -26.30
N GLN A 281 6.19 0.47 -27.46
CA GLN A 281 4.94 1.19 -27.73
C GLN A 281 3.74 0.26 -27.90
N SER A 282 3.94 -0.96 -28.40
CA SER A 282 2.87 -1.94 -28.61
C SER A 282 3.42 -3.36 -28.52
N PRO A 283 3.76 -3.84 -27.30
CA PRO A 283 4.27 -5.20 -27.15
C PRO A 283 3.17 -6.22 -27.42
N ASP A 284 3.51 -7.28 -28.17
CA ASP A 284 2.65 -8.47 -28.22
C ASP A 284 2.58 -9.11 -26.83
N LEU A 285 1.36 -9.23 -26.31
CA LEU A 285 1.08 -9.76 -24.98
C LEU A 285 0.88 -11.28 -24.98
N ALA A 286 0.66 -11.91 -26.14
CA ALA A 286 0.29 -13.32 -26.22
C ALA A 286 1.38 -14.23 -25.64
N GLY A 287 2.63 -14.05 -26.06
CA GLY A 287 3.79 -14.77 -25.51
C GLY A 287 4.00 -14.52 -24.01
N PRO A 288 4.06 -13.25 -23.56
CA PRO A 288 4.17 -12.88 -22.14
C PRO A 288 3.08 -13.48 -21.23
N ILE A 289 1.82 -13.46 -21.67
CA ILE A 289 0.68 -14.08 -20.95
C ILE A 289 0.94 -15.57 -20.75
N ARG A 290 1.23 -16.30 -21.84
CA ARG A 290 1.48 -17.75 -21.78
C ARG A 290 2.68 -18.06 -20.88
N ALA A 291 3.74 -17.25 -20.94
CA ALA A 291 4.92 -17.42 -20.09
C ALA A 291 4.63 -17.18 -18.60
N GLY A 292 3.75 -16.23 -18.26
CA GLY A 292 3.29 -15.98 -16.89
C GLY A 292 2.44 -17.14 -16.35
N ILE A 293 1.51 -17.65 -17.17
CA ILE A 293 0.66 -18.80 -16.84
C ILE A 293 1.51 -20.06 -16.61
N LYS A 294 2.48 -20.34 -17.49
CA LYS A 294 3.41 -21.48 -17.35
C LYS A 294 4.20 -21.40 -16.04
N GLU A 295 4.72 -20.22 -15.68
CA GLU A 295 5.44 -20.04 -14.41
C GLU A 295 4.52 -20.23 -13.20
N ALA A 296 3.29 -19.69 -13.23
CA ALA A 296 2.31 -19.89 -12.16
C ALA A 296 1.99 -21.38 -11.95
N CYS A 297 1.73 -22.12 -13.03
CA CYS A 297 1.47 -23.56 -12.96
C CYS A 297 2.68 -24.34 -12.41
N PHE A 298 3.90 -24.01 -12.86
CA PHE A 298 5.12 -24.62 -12.34
C PHE A 298 5.27 -24.35 -10.83
N ASN A 299 5.10 -23.10 -10.41
CA ASN A 299 5.23 -22.67 -9.02
C ASN A 299 4.19 -23.32 -8.09
N MET A 300 2.98 -23.54 -8.59
CA MET A 300 1.90 -24.15 -7.80
C MET A 300 1.95 -25.68 -7.76
N LEU A 301 2.35 -26.33 -8.86
CA LEU A 301 2.26 -27.80 -8.99
C LEU A 301 3.60 -28.54 -8.87
N THR A 302 4.68 -27.95 -9.39
CA THR A 302 5.88 -28.71 -9.78
C THR A 302 7.02 -28.58 -8.78
N VAL A 303 7.15 -27.43 -8.10
CA VAL A 303 8.27 -27.18 -7.18
C VAL A 303 8.34 -28.30 -6.12
N PRO A 304 9.45 -29.07 -6.04
CA PRO A 304 9.53 -30.29 -5.23
C PRO A 304 9.81 -29.98 -3.75
N ILE A 305 9.12 -28.97 -3.19
CA ILE A 305 9.29 -28.51 -1.81
C ILE A 305 7.93 -28.62 -1.10
N PRO A 306 7.82 -29.38 0.00
CA PRO A 306 6.51 -29.72 0.61
C PRO A 306 5.70 -28.51 1.09
N PHE A 307 6.38 -27.41 1.41
CA PHE A 307 5.77 -26.22 1.97
C PHE A 307 5.50 -25.13 0.92
N LEU A 308 5.66 -25.42 -0.38
CA LEU A 308 5.43 -24.48 -1.49
C LEU A 308 4.27 -24.95 -2.40
N GLY A 309 3.65 -24.00 -3.09
CA GLY A 309 2.54 -24.21 -3.99
C GLY A 309 1.36 -24.90 -3.31
N VAL A 310 0.65 -25.74 -4.06
CA VAL A 310 -0.49 -26.52 -3.55
C VAL A 310 -0.08 -27.45 -2.41
N ARG A 311 1.11 -28.05 -2.49
CA ARG A 311 1.67 -28.87 -1.39
C ARG A 311 1.82 -28.04 -0.12
N GLY A 312 2.22 -26.78 -0.26
CA GLY A 312 2.29 -25.80 0.81
C GLY A 312 0.96 -25.52 1.48
N ILE A 313 -0.13 -25.41 0.71
CA ILE A 313 -1.48 -25.25 1.27
C ILE A 313 -1.83 -26.45 2.15
N ARG A 314 -1.60 -27.68 1.64
CA ARG A 314 -1.83 -28.90 2.43
C ARG A 314 -0.92 -29.00 3.65
N TYR A 315 0.33 -28.56 3.52
CA TYR A 315 1.26 -28.53 4.64
C TYR A 315 0.80 -27.55 5.71
N PHE A 316 0.33 -26.36 5.33
CA PHE A 316 -0.27 -25.39 6.24
C PHE A 316 -1.47 -26.01 6.97
N ALA A 317 -2.41 -26.60 6.23
CA ALA A 317 -3.58 -27.27 6.80
C ALA A 317 -3.22 -28.26 7.91
N ARG A 318 -2.25 -29.15 7.66
CA ARG A 318 -1.80 -30.15 8.64
C ARG A 318 -1.09 -29.57 9.85
N LYS A 319 -0.49 -28.38 9.74
CA LYS A 319 0.21 -27.74 10.86
C LYS A 319 -0.71 -26.92 11.75
N LEU A 320 -1.88 -26.52 11.24
CA LEU A 320 -2.80 -25.64 11.94
C LEU A 320 -3.28 -26.18 13.30
N PRO A 321 -3.63 -27.48 13.46
CA PRO A 321 -4.03 -28.03 14.77
C PRO A 321 -2.95 -27.96 15.85
N ALA A 322 -1.67 -27.86 15.45
CA ALA A 322 -0.54 -27.78 16.37
C ALA A 322 -0.21 -26.36 16.82
N TRP A 323 -0.86 -25.33 16.26
CA TRP A 323 -0.61 -23.92 16.60
C TRP A 323 -0.80 -23.58 18.09
N PRO A 324 -1.73 -24.20 18.84
CA PRO A 324 -1.84 -23.95 20.29
C PRO A 324 -0.56 -24.24 21.05
N GLY A 325 0.18 -25.29 20.67
CA GLY A 325 1.47 -25.62 21.28
C GLY A 325 2.64 -24.73 20.82
N LEU A 326 2.43 -23.86 19.83
CA LEU A 326 3.43 -22.91 19.34
C LEU A 326 3.22 -21.50 19.88
N ALA A 327 1.99 -21.16 20.29
CA ALA A 327 1.65 -19.85 20.78
C ALA A 327 2.06 -19.70 22.25
N ARG A 328 2.54 -18.51 22.60
CA ARG A 328 2.92 -18.18 23.98
C ARG A 328 1.71 -18.07 24.93
N ASP A 329 0.57 -17.67 24.40
CA ASP A 329 -0.68 -17.47 25.14
C ASP A 329 -1.88 -17.46 24.17
N ALA A 330 -3.11 -17.50 24.71
CA ALA A 330 -4.35 -17.55 23.94
C ALA A 330 -4.61 -16.28 23.11
N GLU A 331 -4.25 -15.10 23.63
CA GLU A 331 -4.42 -13.82 22.94
C GLU A 331 -3.51 -13.75 21.71
N TYR A 332 -2.27 -14.20 21.85
CA TYR A 332 -1.32 -14.30 20.77
C TYR A 332 -1.81 -15.28 19.70
N LEU A 333 -2.32 -16.46 20.09
CA LEU A 333 -2.89 -17.42 19.15
C LEU A 333 -4.10 -16.84 18.40
N ALA A 334 -5.02 -16.20 19.11
CA ALA A 334 -6.17 -15.53 18.51
C ALA A 334 -5.72 -14.47 17.48
N HIS A 335 -4.68 -13.69 17.81
CA HIS A 335 -4.08 -12.76 16.88
C HIS A 335 -3.49 -13.47 15.65
N GLN A 336 -2.71 -14.56 15.81
CA GLN A 336 -2.14 -15.29 14.68
C GLN A 336 -3.21 -15.92 13.76
N ILE A 337 -4.33 -16.37 14.32
CA ILE A 337 -5.48 -16.86 13.53
C ILE A 337 -6.13 -15.69 12.78
N MET A 338 -6.30 -14.51 13.42
CA MET A 338 -6.79 -13.31 12.72
C MET A 338 -5.86 -12.92 11.56
N MET A 339 -4.56 -13.12 11.72
CA MET A 339 -3.59 -12.84 10.65
C MET A 339 -3.80 -13.69 9.39
N ILE A 340 -4.51 -14.83 9.48
CA ILE A 340 -4.93 -15.59 8.29
C ILE A 340 -5.88 -14.72 7.44
N SER A 341 -6.93 -14.16 8.08
CA SER A 341 -7.90 -13.30 7.42
C SER A 341 -7.27 -12.01 6.89
N VAL A 342 -6.47 -11.33 7.72
CA VAL A 342 -5.77 -10.09 7.32
C VAL A 342 -4.83 -10.34 6.14
N THR A 343 -4.17 -11.50 6.10
CA THR A 343 -3.28 -11.84 4.97
C THR A 343 -4.06 -12.18 3.70
N LEU A 344 -5.26 -12.72 3.82
CA LEU A 344 -6.13 -13.03 2.68
C LEU A 344 -6.77 -11.77 2.09
N GLU A 345 -7.20 -10.81 2.91
CA GLU A 345 -8.03 -9.67 2.46
C GLU A 345 -7.27 -8.34 2.40
N ASP A 346 -6.51 -8.01 3.45
CA ASP A 346 -6.13 -6.61 3.72
C ASP A 346 -4.65 -6.29 3.45
N ARG A 347 -3.81 -7.30 3.15
CA ARG A 347 -2.37 -7.13 2.88
C ARG A 347 -2.02 -6.87 1.43
N GLY A 348 -2.85 -6.09 0.76
CA GLY A 348 -2.65 -5.75 -0.63
C GLY A 348 -2.80 -6.95 -1.56
N THR A 349 -3.77 -7.81 -1.30
CA THR A 349 -4.02 -9.02 -2.12
C THR A 349 -5.09 -8.80 -3.18
N GLY A 350 -5.89 -7.74 -3.03
CA GLY A 350 -7.13 -7.55 -3.79
C GLY A 350 -8.25 -8.50 -3.37
N GLY A 351 -8.14 -9.09 -2.17
CA GLY A 351 -9.07 -10.08 -1.65
C GLY A 351 -8.67 -11.52 -2.00
N ALA A 352 -9.16 -12.46 -1.20
CA ALA A 352 -8.98 -13.90 -1.38
C ALA A 352 -7.54 -14.32 -1.72
N GLY A 353 -6.52 -13.67 -1.16
CA GLY A 353 -5.13 -14.04 -1.38
C GLY A 353 -4.67 -13.99 -2.84
N PHE A 354 -5.03 -12.95 -3.61
CA PHE A 354 -4.73 -12.77 -5.03
C PHE A 354 -5.53 -13.63 -6.02
N ARG A 355 -6.45 -14.50 -5.57
CA ARG A 355 -7.26 -15.32 -6.50
C ARG A 355 -8.16 -14.46 -7.38
N PHE A 356 -8.79 -13.42 -6.84
CA PHE A 356 -9.59 -12.49 -7.63
C PHE A 356 -8.75 -11.72 -8.65
N MET A 357 -7.56 -11.24 -8.26
CA MET A 357 -6.64 -10.59 -9.19
C MET A 357 -6.18 -11.53 -10.31
N TYR A 358 -5.92 -12.81 -9.98
CA TYR A 358 -5.54 -13.81 -10.98
C TYR A 358 -6.72 -14.20 -11.89
N ALA A 359 -7.95 -14.27 -11.36
CA ALA A 359 -9.15 -14.47 -12.16
C ALA A 359 -9.34 -13.34 -13.19
N THR A 360 -9.23 -12.07 -12.76
CA THR A 360 -9.29 -10.91 -13.64
C THR A 360 -8.20 -10.94 -14.70
N PHE A 361 -6.99 -11.39 -14.34
CA PHE A 361 -5.92 -11.61 -15.31
C PHE A 361 -6.32 -12.64 -16.37
N LEU A 362 -6.83 -13.80 -15.97
CA LEU A 362 -7.21 -14.87 -16.90
C LEU A 362 -8.35 -14.41 -17.83
N GLN A 363 -9.30 -13.63 -17.32
CA GLN A 363 -10.36 -13.02 -18.12
C GLN A 363 -9.79 -12.06 -19.17
N GLN A 364 -8.88 -11.15 -18.78
CA GLN A 364 -8.25 -10.24 -19.73
C GLN A 364 -7.35 -10.98 -20.73
N ALA A 365 -6.64 -12.01 -20.27
CA ALA A 365 -5.86 -12.89 -21.13
C ALA A 365 -6.72 -13.65 -22.14
N ALA A 366 -7.92 -14.08 -21.74
CA ALA A 366 -8.89 -14.74 -22.61
C ALA A 366 -9.29 -13.85 -23.78
N GLN A 367 -9.49 -12.56 -23.54
CA GLN A 367 -9.81 -11.58 -24.58
C GLN A 367 -8.64 -11.39 -25.55
N VAL A 368 -7.42 -11.20 -25.03
CA VAL A 368 -6.21 -11.02 -25.85
C VAL A 368 -5.91 -12.25 -26.70
N LEU A 369 -6.04 -13.44 -26.12
CA LEU A 369 -5.74 -14.72 -26.78
C LEU A 369 -6.94 -15.33 -27.52
N LYS A 370 -8.11 -14.69 -27.46
CA LYS A 370 -9.39 -15.17 -28.01
C LYS A 370 -9.71 -16.62 -27.58
N SER A 371 -9.59 -16.91 -26.28
CA SER A 371 -9.69 -18.26 -25.73
C SER A 371 -10.88 -18.41 -24.79
N ALA A 372 -11.93 -19.11 -25.25
CA ALA A 372 -13.12 -19.40 -24.43
C ALA A 372 -12.81 -20.29 -23.22
N GLU A 373 -11.84 -21.21 -23.36
CA GLU A 373 -11.39 -22.07 -22.26
C GLU A 373 -10.72 -21.26 -21.14
N LEU A 374 -9.92 -20.25 -21.49
CA LEU A 374 -9.33 -19.33 -20.49
C LEU A 374 -10.40 -18.51 -19.77
N GLU A 375 -11.46 -18.13 -20.48
CA GLU A 375 -12.60 -17.41 -19.92
C GLU A 375 -13.44 -18.30 -18.97
N GLU A 376 -13.45 -19.61 -19.19
CA GLU A 376 -14.03 -20.55 -18.24
C GLU A 376 -13.15 -20.72 -16.99
N LEU A 377 -11.84 -20.89 -17.19
CA LEU A 377 -10.86 -20.96 -16.10
C LEU A 377 -10.84 -19.67 -15.26
N SER A 378 -11.09 -18.50 -15.87
CA SER A 378 -11.19 -17.24 -15.13
C SER A 378 -12.37 -17.26 -14.14
N ARG A 379 -13.56 -17.70 -14.58
CA ARG A 379 -14.74 -17.85 -13.72
C ARG A 379 -14.52 -18.88 -12.62
N GLU A 380 -13.86 -19.98 -12.93
CA GLU A 380 -13.53 -20.99 -11.93
C GLU A 380 -12.58 -20.45 -10.86
N MET A 381 -11.53 -19.73 -11.25
CA MET A 381 -10.61 -19.10 -10.30
C MET A 381 -11.33 -18.06 -9.43
N MET A 382 -12.31 -17.32 -9.99
CA MET A 382 -13.16 -16.43 -9.20
C MET A 382 -13.91 -17.21 -8.10
N GLY A 383 -14.55 -18.33 -8.46
CA GLY A 383 -15.25 -19.18 -7.50
C GLY A 383 -14.31 -19.84 -6.46
N ILE A 384 -13.08 -20.20 -6.83
CA ILE A 384 -12.05 -20.63 -5.87
C ILE A 384 -11.75 -19.49 -4.89
N GLY A 385 -11.64 -18.25 -5.38
CA GLY A 385 -11.45 -17.05 -4.55
C GLY A 385 -12.58 -16.86 -3.54
N ASP A 386 -13.84 -17.01 -3.94
CA ASP A 386 -14.99 -16.91 -3.03
C ASP A 386 -14.89 -17.91 -1.88
N ARG A 387 -14.46 -19.14 -2.17
CA ARG A 387 -14.27 -20.19 -1.17
C ARG A 387 -13.03 -19.99 -0.30
N TRP A 388 -12.03 -19.22 -0.76
CA TRP A 388 -10.94 -18.74 0.11
C TRP A 388 -11.40 -17.65 1.06
N ARG A 389 -12.36 -16.81 0.66
CA ARG A 389 -12.97 -15.81 1.53
C ARG A 389 -13.78 -16.44 2.66
N GLU A 390 -14.34 -17.63 2.46
CA GLU A 390 -14.93 -18.42 3.55
C GLU A 390 -13.90 -18.79 4.63
N ILE A 391 -12.67 -19.16 4.24
CA ILE A 391 -11.56 -19.43 5.18
C ILE A 391 -11.22 -18.15 5.96
N SER A 392 -11.14 -17.01 5.27
CA SER A 392 -10.90 -15.71 5.89
C SER A 392 -11.97 -15.40 6.95
N LEU A 393 -13.25 -15.53 6.60
CA LEU A 393 -14.37 -15.32 7.51
C LEU A 393 -14.37 -16.28 8.70
N SER A 394 -14.05 -17.56 8.46
CA SER A 394 -13.95 -18.58 9.50
C SER A 394 -12.83 -18.24 10.50
N ALA A 395 -11.63 -17.94 10.01
CA ALA A 395 -10.50 -17.55 10.84
C ALA A 395 -10.79 -16.29 11.67
N ALA A 396 -11.38 -15.25 11.06
CA ALA A 396 -11.74 -14.03 11.78
C ALA A 396 -12.77 -14.29 12.90
N ARG A 397 -13.78 -15.13 12.64
CA ARG A 397 -14.79 -15.52 13.65
C ARG A 397 -14.16 -16.32 14.79
N MET A 398 -13.34 -17.32 14.48
CA MET A 398 -12.64 -18.14 15.46
C MET A 398 -11.76 -17.29 16.39
N SER A 399 -11.01 -16.35 15.81
CA SER A 399 -10.20 -15.41 16.57
C SER A 399 -11.05 -14.56 17.53
N LYS A 400 -12.12 -13.93 17.02
CA LYS A 400 -13.00 -13.06 17.82
C LYS A 400 -13.70 -13.81 18.96
N ARG A 401 -14.11 -15.06 18.73
CA ARG A 401 -14.82 -15.89 19.72
C ARG A 401 -13.89 -16.69 20.63
N ARG A 402 -12.57 -16.60 20.44
CA ARG A 402 -11.57 -17.39 21.17
C ARG A 402 -11.81 -18.90 21.06
N GLU A 403 -12.26 -19.36 19.89
CA GLU A 403 -12.45 -20.78 19.58
C GLU A 403 -11.11 -21.41 19.12
N LEU A 404 -10.16 -21.51 20.04
CA LEU A 404 -8.74 -21.77 19.74
C LEU A 404 -8.31 -23.24 19.91
N GLY A 405 -9.26 -24.13 20.20
CA GLY A 405 -8.98 -25.56 20.41
C GLY A 405 -8.47 -26.24 19.14
N ALA A 406 -7.66 -27.30 19.31
CA ALA A 406 -7.08 -28.06 18.21
C ALA A 406 -8.14 -28.57 17.22
N ASP A 407 -9.32 -29.00 17.69
CA ASP A 407 -10.41 -29.48 16.84
C ASP A 407 -11.01 -28.37 15.96
N ARG A 408 -11.16 -27.15 16.49
CA ARG A 408 -11.64 -26.00 15.70
C ARG A 408 -10.62 -25.63 14.62
N LEU A 409 -9.34 -25.68 14.97
CA LEU A 409 -8.25 -25.45 14.02
C LEU A 409 -8.11 -26.58 12.99
N ALA A 410 -8.45 -27.82 13.35
CA ALA A 410 -8.55 -28.93 12.40
C ALA A 410 -9.64 -28.67 11.37
N GLY A 411 -10.82 -28.19 11.77
CA GLY A 411 -11.89 -27.81 10.83
C GLY A 411 -11.45 -26.71 9.85
N LEU A 412 -10.70 -25.70 10.30
CA LEU A 412 -10.11 -24.70 9.39
C LEU A 412 -9.03 -25.32 8.47
N GLY A 413 -8.30 -26.32 8.97
CA GLY A 413 -7.37 -27.14 8.20
C GLY A 413 -8.08 -27.93 7.09
N ASP A 414 -9.25 -28.50 7.36
CA ASP A 414 -10.03 -29.24 6.36
C ASP A 414 -10.50 -28.34 5.22
N MET A 415 -10.92 -27.10 5.54
CA MET A 415 -11.22 -26.10 4.50
C MET A 415 -10.00 -25.81 3.61
N LEU A 416 -8.81 -25.68 4.20
CA LEU A 416 -7.56 -25.49 3.46
C LEU A 416 -7.19 -26.71 2.61
N MET A 417 -7.45 -27.92 3.08
CA MET A 417 -7.24 -29.15 2.30
C MET A 417 -8.14 -29.16 1.06
N GLN A 418 -9.42 -28.82 1.22
CA GLN A 418 -10.35 -28.70 0.09
C GLN A 418 -9.89 -27.65 -0.93
N ARG A 419 -9.43 -26.47 -0.47
CA ARG A 419 -8.87 -25.44 -1.37
C ARG A 419 -7.64 -25.92 -2.10
N ALA A 420 -6.79 -26.73 -1.46
CA ALA A 420 -5.63 -27.32 -2.12
C ALA A 420 -6.05 -28.28 -3.24
N ASP A 421 -7.07 -29.11 -3.02
CA ASP A 421 -7.56 -30.05 -4.04
C ASP A 421 -8.18 -29.34 -5.24
N GLU A 422 -8.97 -28.29 -4.98
CA GLU A 422 -9.52 -27.43 -6.03
C GLU A 422 -8.44 -26.70 -6.83
N GLU A 423 -7.46 -26.10 -6.15
CA GLU A 423 -6.36 -25.42 -6.84
C GLU A 423 -5.47 -26.39 -7.61
N GLU A 424 -5.26 -27.61 -7.11
CA GLU A 424 -4.53 -28.62 -7.87
C GLU A 424 -5.25 -28.98 -9.17
N ALA A 425 -6.55 -29.24 -9.10
CA ALA A 425 -7.37 -29.56 -10.26
C ALA A 425 -7.38 -28.39 -11.26
N PHE A 426 -7.56 -27.17 -10.75
CA PHE A 426 -7.52 -25.93 -11.53
C PHE A 426 -6.17 -25.77 -12.26
N PHE A 427 -5.06 -25.77 -11.53
CA PHE A 427 -3.75 -25.52 -12.12
C PHE A 427 -3.32 -26.65 -13.07
N ARG A 428 -3.78 -27.89 -12.87
CA ARG A 428 -3.53 -28.98 -13.83
C ARG A 428 -4.22 -28.72 -15.17
N ARG A 429 -5.47 -28.25 -15.17
CA ARG A 429 -6.17 -27.85 -16.39
C ARG A 429 -5.55 -26.63 -17.05
N LEU A 430 -5.24 -25.59 -16.25
CA LEU A 430 -4.55 -24.41 -16.76
C LEU A 430 -3.17 -24.76 -17.36
N ALA A 431 -2.44 -25.70 -16.75
CA ALA A 431 -1.18 -26.20 -17.29
C ALA A 431 -1.38 -26.96 -18.60
N ALA A 432 -2.45 -27.74 -18.74
CA ALA A 432 -2.80 -28.43 -19.97
C ALA A 432 -3.12 -27.45 -21.10
N TRP A 433 -3.92 -26.41 -20.82
CA TRP A 433 -4.20 -25.32 -21.76
C TRP A 433 -2.92 -24.58 -22.19
N ALA A 434 -1.98 -24.40 -21.26
CA ALA A 434 -0.77 -23.64 -21.52
C ALA A 434 0.28 -24.40 -22.34
N ARG A 435 0.21 -25.74 -22.40
CA ARG A 435 1.15 -26.56 -23.19
C ARG A 435 1.08 -26.17 -24.65
#